data_AF-I4ANE4-F1
#
_entry.id   AF-I4ANE4-F1
#
_cell.length_a   1.000
_cell.length_b   1.000
_cell.length_c   1.000
_cell.angle_alpha   90.00
_cell.angle_beta   90.00
_cell.angle_gamma   90.00
#
_symmetry.space_group_name_H-M   'P 1'
#
loop_
_entity.id
_entity.type
_entity.pdbx_description
1 polymer ?
#
loop_
_entity_poly.entity_id
_entity_poly.type
_entity_poly.pdbx_seq_one_letter_code
_entity_poly.pdbx_strand_id
1 'polypeptide(L)'
;MQKIIILLSILCFSCSQNTKIEDSSQDSTNQISQEIVEIKKDTLPLLDTTIFIKSVKQKVDSPKPVYRQMVIEDLYAYFKKKGRYIEHNVPLDLSENENPICINTDTTMVYLADLNNDNQLDAIVEYYDFVCYGSSHCNQPHKLIVMNNENKFVIQSEYLDFIPISYNIDSIKISNQETTIYGYDYFCYDHKVTGYLKVHLKHSN
;
A
#
# COMPACT_ATOMS: atom_id res chain seq x y z
N MET A 1 -58.15 -23.15 8.66
CA MET A 1 -58.37 -21.73 8.96
C MET A 1 -57.04 -20.99 8.79
N GLN A 2 -57.10 -19.90 8.04
CA GLN A 2 -56.16 -18.78 7.87
C GLN A 2 -54.64 -19.03 7.74
N LYS A 3 -54.18 -18.85 6.50
CA LYS A 3 -52.84 -18.39 6.13
C LYS A 3 -52.73 -16.88 6.43
N ILE A 4 -51.63 -16.42 7.04
CA ILE A 4 -51.25 -15.01 7.01
C ILE A 4 -49.82 -14.90 6.49
N ILE A 5 -49.74 -14.26 5.33
CA ILE A 5 -48.57 -13.83 4.59
C ILE A 5 -48.19 -12.46 5.17
N ILE A 6 -46.95 -12.27 5.60
CA ILE A 6 -46.43 -10.93 5.92
C ILE A 6 -45.55 -10.48 4.76
N LEU A 7 -46.00 -9.38 4.17
CA LEU A 7 -45.54 -8.75 2.95
C LEU A 7 -44.12 -8.15 3.07
N LEU A 8 -43.37 -8.32 1.98
CA LEU A 8 -42.29 -7.44 1.53
C LEU A 8 -42.76 -5.97 1.48
N SER A 9 -41.98 -5.07 2.09
CA SER A 9 -42.03 -3.64 1.79
C SER A 9 -40.71 -3.20 1.16
N ILE A 10 -40.73 -3.14 -0.17
CA ILE A 10 -39.70 -2.55 -1.03
C ILE A 10 -39.78 -1.03 -0.86
N LEU A 11 -38.74 -0.41 -0.32
CA LEU A 11 -38.60 1.06 -0.27
C LEU A 11 -38.17 1.56 -1.65
N CYS A 12 -39.15 1.99 -2.44
CA CYS A 12 -38.92 2.76 -3.66
C CYS A 12 -38.48 4.18 -3.29
N PHE A 13 -37.20 4.50 -3.47
CA PHE A 13 -36.73 5.88 -3.53
C PHE A 13 -37.25 6.52 -4.82
N SER A 14 -38.31 7.33 -4.70
CA SER A 14 -38.74 8.25 -5.75
C SER A 14 -37.76 9.42 -5.83
N CYS A 15 -37.16 9.59 -7.00
CA CYS A 15 -36.41 10.77 -7.38
C CYS A 15 -37.42 11.85 -7.82
N SER A 16 -37.66 12.88 -7.01
CA SER A 16 -38.50 14.01 -7.42
C SER A 16 -37.69 15.00 -8.24
N GLN A 17 -37.89 15.00 -9.56
CA GLN A 17 -37.53 16.12 -10.41
C GLN A 17 -38.49 17.28 -10.10
N ASN A 18 -37.96 18.39 -9.60
CA ASN A 18 -38.69 19.65 -9.52
C ASN A 18 -38.08 20.62 -10.52
N THR A 19 -38.61 20.58 -11.73
CA THR A 19 -38.47 21.62 -12.74
C THR A 19 -39.39 22.77 -12.33
N LYS A 20 -38.82 23.91 -11.94
CA LYS A 20 -39.52 25.20 -12.00
C LYS A 20 -38.89 26.01 -13.12
N ILE A 21 -39.66 26.10 -14.20
CA ILE A 21 -39.50 27.08 -15.27
C ILE A 21 -40.24 28.32 -14.78
N GLU A 22 -39.51 29.40 -14.52
CA GLU A 22 -40.07 30.75 -14.57
C GLU A 22 -39.38 31.48 -15.71
N ASP A 23 -40.21 31.81 -16.69
CA ASP A 23 -39.91 32.55 -17.89
C ASP A 23 -40.17 34.03 -17.59
N SER A 24 -39.14 34.87 -17.73
CA SER A 24 -39.35 36.30 -17.98
C SER A 24 -38.22 36.83 -18.85
N SER A 25 -38.56 36.97 -20.12
CA SER A 25 -37.88 37.69 -21.18
C SER A 25 -37.36 39.08 -20.78
N GLN A 26 -36.10 39.38 -21.09
CA GLN A 26 -35.74 40.62 -21.79
C GLN A 26 -34.32 40.55 -22.39
N ASP A 27 -34.32 40.34 -23.71
CA ASP A 27 -33.49 40.98 -24.73
C ASP A 27 -32.33 41.89 -24.26
N SER A 28 -31.09 41.46 -24.47
CA SER A 28 -30.13 42.19 -25.32
C SER A 28 -28.81 41.43 -25.48
N THR A 29 -28.48 41.24 -26.75
CA THR A 29 -27.26 40.71 -27.35
C THR A 29 -25.99 41.13 -26.63
N ASN A 30 -25.27 40.17 -26.06
CA ASN A 30 -23.82 40.26 -25.87
C ASN A 30 -23.21 38.88 -26.09
N GLN A 31 -22.53 38.73 -27.23
CA GLN A 31 -21.66 37.60 -27.53
C GLN A 31 -20.52 37.59 -26.52
N ILE A 32 -20.73 36.94 -25.38
CA ILE A 32 -19.64 36.44 -24.57
C ILE A 32 -19.37 35.05 -25.14
N SER A 33 -18.32 34.96 -25.96
CA SER A 33 -17.69 33.68 -26.26
C SER A 33 -17.46 33.00 -24.92
N GLN A 34 -18.26 31.97 -24.62
CA GLN A 34 -17.96 31.04 -23.55
C GLN A 34 -16.66 30.36 -23.97
N GLU A 35 -15.56 30.93 -23.50
CA GLU A 35 -14.33 30.19 -23.33
C GLU A 35 -14.75 28.99 -22.48
N ILE A 36 -14.87 27.84 -23.13
CA ILE A 36 -14.96 26.56 -22.44
C ILE A 36 -13.63 26.50 -21.70
N VAL A 37 -13.64 26.96 -20.44
CA VAL A 37 -12.59 26.63 -19.50
C VAL A 37 -12.70 25.12 -19.36
N GLU A 38 -11.94 24.44 -20.21
CA GLU A 38 -11.64 23.03 -20.07
C GLU A 38 -11.05 22.92 -18.68
N ILE A 39 -11.88 22.55 -17.70
CA ILE A 39 -11.44 22.22 -16.37
C ILE A 39 -10.53 21.02 -16.59
N LYS A 40 -9.24 21.28 -16.75
CA LYS A 40 -8.21 20.25 -16.69
C LYS A 40 -8.49 19.52 -15.41
N LYS A 41 -9.01 18.30 -15.54
CA LYS A 41 -9.03 17.36 -14.44
C LYS A 41 -7.57 17.18 -14.09
N ASP A 42 -7.11 17.87 -13.04
CA ASP A 42 -5.73 17.81 -12.59
C ASP A 42 -5.40 16.34 -12.39
N THR A 43 -4.71 15.79 -13.39
CA THR A 43 -4.35 14.39 -13.38
C THR A 43 -3.13 14.35 -12.48
N LEU A 44 -3.31 13.79 -11.29
CA LEU A 44 -2.22 13.66 -10.34
C LEU A 44 -1.03 12.96 -11.02
N PRO A 45 0.22 13.36 -10.70
CA PRO A 45 1.40 12.76 -11.30
C PRO A 45 1.43 11.25 -11.05
N LEU A 46 1.88 10.49 -12.06
CA LEU A 46 2.10 9.05 -11.97
C LEU A 46 3.60 8.76 -11.98
N LEU A 47 4.09 8.13 -10.92
CA LEU A 47 5.39 7.47 -10.92
C LEU A 47 5.23 6.06 -11.50
N ASP A 48 5.55 5.90 -12.78
CA ASP A 48 5.61 4.60 -13.46
C ASP A 48 7.08 4.16 -13.58
N THR A 49 7.46 3.10 -12.88
CA THR A 49 8.86 2.64 -12.82
C THR A 49 8.97 1.12 -12.88
N THR A 50 10.17 0.63 -13.19
CA THR A 50 10.51 -0.79 -13.19
C THR A 50 11.67 -1.04 -12.26
N ILE A 51 11.54 -2.06 -11.41
CA ILE A 51 12.58 -2.51 -10.50
C ILE A 51 13.02 -3.89 -10.91
N PHE A 52 14.34 -4.02 -11.08
CA PHE A 52 14.95 -5.28 -11.45
C PHE A 52 15.35 -6.04 -10.18
N ILE A 53 14.69 -7.16 -9.95
CA ILE A 53 14.99 -8.09 -8.88
C ILE A 53 15.97 -9.15 -9.38
N LYS A 54 17.10 -9.27 -8.69
CA LYS A 54 18.05 -10.36 -8.89
C LYS A 54 17.41 -11.66 -8.43
N SER A 55 17.36 -12.62 -9.33
CA SER A 55 16.79 -13.92 -9.02
C SER A 55 17.70 -14.68 -8.06
N VAL A 56 17.14 -15.15 -6.95
CA VAL A 56 17.82 -16.08 -6.04
C VAL A 56 17.46 -17.48 -6.54
N LYS A 57 18.05 -17.92 -7.66
CA LYS A 57 17.69 -19.21 -8.27
C LYS A 57 18.17 -20.37 -7.42
N GLN A 58 17.34 -20.81 -6.47
CA GLN A 58 17.51 -22.09 -5.82
C GLN A 58 16.17 -22.80 -5.76
N LYS A 59 15.99 -23.75 -6.68
CA LYS A 59 14.81 -24.60 -6.72
C LYS A 59 14.85 -25.53 -5.52
N VAL A 60 13.85 -25.41 -4.65
CA VAL A 60 13.66 -26.33 -3.52
C VAL A 60 12.75 -27.46 -3.98
N ASP A 61 13.20 -28.71 -3.88
CA ASP A 61 12.45 -29.90 -4.34
C ASP A 61 11.15 -30.15 -3.55
N SER A 62 11.00 -29.52 -2.39
CA SER A 62 9.81 -29.61 -1.53
C SER A 62 9.64 -28.33 -0.70
N PRO A 63 9.05 -27.26 -1.27
CA PRO A 63 8.86 -26.02 -0.54
C PRO A 63 7.88 -26.24 0.62
N LYS A 64 8.23 -25.71 1.80
CA LYS A 64 7.30 -25.72 2.93
C LYS A 64 6.24 -24.65 2.73
N PRO A 65 5.04 -24.82 3.32
CA PRO A 65 4.05 -23.75 3.35
C PRO A 65 4.65 -22.48 3.97
N VAL A 66 4.51 -21.36 3.26
CA VAL A 66 4.91 -20.03 3.72
C VAL A 66 3.70 -19.31 4.29
N TYR A 67 3.89 -18.65 5.44
CA TYR A 67 2.85 -17.85 6.07
C TYR A 67 3.39 -16.46 6.43
N ARG A 68 2.48 -15.47 6.48
CA ARG A 68 2.79 -14.09 6.90
C ARG A 68 3.63 -14.04 8.19
N GLN A 69 3.32 -14.89 9.16
CA GLN A 69 4.01 -14.90 10.45
C GLN A 69 5.51 -15.23 10.32
N MET A 70 5.88 -16.13 9.40
CA MET A 70 7.29 -16.47 9.16
C MET A 70 8.07 -15.26 8.63
N VAL A 71 7.46 -14.48 7.73
CA VAL A 71 8.07 -13.25 7.20
C VAL A 71 8.31 -12.24 8.33
N ILE A 72 7.34 -12.07 9.24
CA ILE A 72 7.44 -11.14 10.37
C ILE A 72 8.53 -11.58 11.36
N GLU A 73 8.63 -12.87 11.64
CA GLU A 73 9.67 -13.43 12.51
C GLU A 73 11.07 -13.21 11.94
N ASP A 74 11.27 -13.47 10.64
CA ASP A 74 12.55 -13.23 9.97
C ASP A 74 12.88 -11.73 9.86
N LEU A 75 11.87 -10.88 9.62
CA LEU A 75 11.99 -9.42 9.65
C LEU A 75 12.46 -8.92 11.02
N TYR A 76 11.84 -9.43 12.08
CA TYR A 76 12.26 -9.12 13.44
C TYR A 76 13.70 -9.57 13.70
N ALA A 77 14.03 -10.82 13.37
CA ALA A 77 15.37 -11.34 13.55
C ALA A 77 16.43 -10.50 12.80
N TYR A 78 16.09 -10.01 11.61
CA TYR A 78 16.94 -9.10 10.84
C TYR A 78 17.14 -7.76 11.56
N PHE A 79 16.08 -7.08 11.99
CA PHE A 79 16.19 -5.77 12.62
C PHE A 79 16.80 -5.82 14.03
N LYS A 80 16.56 -6.89 14.77
CA LYS A 80 17.23 -7.15 16.05
C LYS A 80 18.74 -7.22 15.90
N LYS A 81 19.24 -7.90 14.85
CA LYS A 81 20.68 -7.94 14.54
C LYS A 81 21.25 -6.58 14.17
N LYS A 82 20.41 -5.65 13.71
CA LYS A 82 20.76 -4.25 13.43
C LYS A 82 20.61 -3.31 14.63
N GLY A 83 20.36 -3.84 15.83
CA GLY A 83 20.24 -3.04 17.06
C GLY A 83 18.89 -2.33 17.20
N ARG A 84 17.85 -2.78 16.49
CA ARG A 84 16.49 -2.26 16.64
C ARG A 84 15.65 -3.15 17.55
N TYR A 85 14.64 -2.56 18.17
CA TYR A 85 13.70 -3.23 19.07
C TYR A 85 12.35 -3.48 18.40
N ILE A 86 11.52 -4.32 19.01
CA ILE A 86 10.10 -4.43 18.68
C ILE A 86 9.36 -3.60 19.71
N GLU A 87 8.38 -2.81 19.27
CA GLU A 87 7.64 -1.87 20.11
C GLU A 87 7.17 -2.46 21.45
N HIS A 88 6.70 -3.71 21.44
CA HIS A 88 6.18 -4.38 22.64
C HIS A 88 7.23 -5.14 23.47
N ASN A 89 8.49 -5.16 23.02
CA ASN A 89 9.60 -5.90 23.63
C ASN A 89 10.83 -5.01 23.87
N VAL A 90 10.61 -3.72 24.16
CA VAL A 90 11.67 -2.78 24.50
C VAL A 90 12.08 -2.98 25.97
N PRO A 91 13.36 -3.21 26.28
CA PRO A 91 13.85 -3.23 27.65
C PRO A 91 13.46 -1.98 28.45
N LEU A 92 13.02 -2.17 29.69
CA LEU A 92 12.60 -1.08 30.58
C LEU A 92 13.76 -0.21 31.08
N ASP A 93 14.99 -0.71 31.00
CA ASP A 93 16.22 -0.06 31.44
C ASP A 93 16.92 0.76 30.33
N LEU A 94 16.33 0.82 29.13
CA LEU A 94 16.83 1.68 28.06
C LEU A 94 16.68 3.16 28.45
N SER A 95 17.80 3.87 28.44
CA SER A 95 17.82 5.31 28.62
C SER A 95 17.13 6.01 27.45
N GLU A 96 16.18 6.90 27.73
CA GLU A 96 15.52 7.74 26.70
C GLU A 96 16.53 8.54 25.87
N ASN A 97 17.72 8.85 26.42
CA ASN A 97 18.77 9.58 25.72
C ASN A 97 19.44 8.78 24.58
N GLU A 98 19.22 7.47 24.51
CA GLU A 98 19.79 6.61 23.47
C GLU A 98 18.96 6.61 22.17
N ASN A 99 17.75 7.19 22.19
CA ASN A 99 16.82 7.23 21.06
C ASN A 99 16.74 5.88 20.29
N PRO A 100 16.47 4.75 20.98
CA PRO A 100 16.44 3.46 20.32
C PRO A 100 15.34 3.42 19.25
N ILE A 101 15.57 2.70 18.15
CA ILE A 101 14.58 2.54 17.08
C ILE A 101 13.77 1.27 17.29
N CYS A 102 12.46 1.41 17.20
CA CYS A 102 11.46 0.36 17.31
C CYS A 102 10.86 0.04 15.95
N ILE A 103 10.56 -1.24 15.72
CA ILE A 103 9.74 -1.72 14.62
C ILE A 103 8.36 -2.09 15.16
N ASN A 104 7.30 -1.62 14.50
CA ASN A 104 5.94 -2.05 14.80
C ASN A 104 5.53 -3.22 13.90
N THR A 105 5.41 -4.40 14.50
CA THR A 105 5.04 -5.64 13.82
C THR A 105 3.54 -5.78 13.58
N ASP A 106 2.71 -5.10 14.37
CA ASP A 106 1.25 -5.23 14.32
C ASP A 106 0.68 -4.56 13.08
N THR A 107 1.30 -3.45 12.66
CA THR A 107 0.96 -2.65 11.47
C THR A 107 1.73 -3.10 10.23
N THR A 108 2.62 -4.08 10.35
CA THR A 108 3.38 -4.61 9.21
C THR A 108 2.45 -5.30 8.22
N MET A 109 2.42 -4.85 6.97
CA MET A 109 1.66 -5.51 5.90
C MET A 109 2.58 -6.44 5.12
N VAL A 110 2.11 -7.65 4.80
CA VAL A 110 2.88 -8.66 4.08
C VAL A 110 2.06 -9.15 2.91
N TYR A 111 2.57 -8.94 1.71
CA TYR A 111 1.99 -9.38 0.46
C TYR A 111 2.83 -10.55 -0.09
N LEU A 112 2.29 -11.77 0.01
CA LEU A 112 2.96 -12.98 -0.48
C LEU A 112 2.74 -13.13 -1.99
N ALA A 113 3.82 -13.41 -2.72
CA ALA A 113 3.79 -13.58 -4.18
C ALA A 113 4.97 -14.45 -4.63
N ASP A 114 4.81 -15.21 -5.71
CA ASP A 114 5.96 -15.81 -6.41
C ASP A 114 6.66 -14.71 -7.20
N LEU A 115 7.61 -14.03 -6.56
CA LEU A 115 8.36 -12.95 -7.18
C LEU A 115 9.54 -13.49 -7.97
N ASN A 116 10.06 -14.68 -7.66
CA ASN A 116 11.23 -15.31 -8.27
C ASN A 116 10.94 -16.20 -9.48
N ASN A 117 9.67 -16.46 -9.79
CA ASN A 117 9.22 -17.42 -10.79
C ASN A 117 9.78 -18.83 -10.59
N ASP A 118 9.92 -19.24 -9.33
CA ASP A 118 10.43 -20.56 -8.95
C ASP A 118 9.39 -21.43 -8.22
N ASN A 119 8.13 -20.97 -8.17
CA ASN A 119 7.01 -21.56 -7.42
C ASN A 119 7.19 -21.51 -5.90
N GLN A 120 8.07 -20.64 -5.39
CA GLN A 120 8.17 -20.33 -3.97
C GLN A 120 7.55 -18.96 -3.70
N LEU A 121 6.91 -18.81 -2.55
CA LEU A 121 6.37 -17.51 -2.14
C LEU A 121 7.46 -16.67 -1.50
N ASP A 122 7.70 -15.52 -2.11
CA ASP A 122 8.43 -14.36 -1.60
C ASP A 122 7.45 -13.39 -0.93
N ALA A 123 7.94 -12.23 -0.48
CA ALA A 123 7.12 -11.21 0.15
C ALA A 123 7.50 -9.78 -0.26
N ILE A 124 6.49 -8.93 -0.43
CA ILE A 124 6.63 -7.47 -0.33
C ILE A 124 6.10 -7.07 1.03
N VAL A 125 6.85 -6.24 1.75
CA VAL A 125 6.56 -5.89 3.14
C VAL A 125 6.50 -4.37 3.29
N GLU A 126 5.44 -3.89 3.93
CA GLU A 126 5.37 -2.53 4.46
C GLU A 126 5.52 -2.59 5.97
N TYR A 127 6.46 -1.84 6.54
CA TYR A 127 6.71 -1.84 7.98
C TYR A 127 6.98 -0.42 8.47
N TYR A 128 6.77 -0.18 9.77
CA TYR A 128 7.01 1.12 10.38
C TYR A 128 8.18 1.03 11.34
N ASP A 129 9.09 2.00 11.26
CA ASP A 129 10.08 2.24 12.30
C ASP A 129 9.92 3.64 12.91
N PHE A 130 10.32 3.78 14.17
CA PHE A 130 10.23 5.04 14.91
C PHE A 130 11.11 4.99 16.15
N VAL A 131 11.41 6.16 16.72
CA VAL A 131 12.05 6.24 18.03
C VAL A 131 11.12 5.61 19.06
N CYS A 132 11.59 4.59 19.77
CA CYS A 132 10.84 3.93 20.83
C CYS A 132 10.34 4.95 21.86
N TYR A 133 9.12 4.76 22.36
CA TYR A 133 8.42 5.70 23.25
C TYR A 133 8.09 7.08 22.65
N GLY A 134 8.55 7.36 21.42
CA GLY A 134 8.17 8.54 20.68
C GLY A 134 6.72 8.45 20.19
N SER A 135 6.05 9.59 20.07
CA SER A 135 4.77 9.66 19.37
C SER A 135 5.00 9.55 17.86
N SER A 136 4.34 8.59 17.22
CA SER A 136 4.46 8.31 15.79
C SER A 136 3.35 9.00 14.96
N HIS A 137 3.01 10.24 15.29
CA HIS A 137 2.10 11.00 14.42
C HIS A 137 2.77 11.19 13.05
N CYS A 138 2.15 10.62 12.01
CA CYS A 138 2.55 10.83 10.61
C CYS A 138 3.82 10.11 10.13
N ASN A 139 4.15 8.94 10.71
CA ASN A 139 5.21 8.10 10.13
C ASN A 139 4.69 7.39 8.87
N GLN A 140 5.49 7.42 7.81
CA GLN A 140 5.21 6.70 6.58
C GLN A 140 5.91 5.34 6.62
N PRO A 141 5.30 4.27 6.09
CA PRO A 141 5.91 2.96 6.14
C PRO A 141 7.16 2.91 5.25
N HIS A 142 8.14 2.13 5.68
CA HIS A 142 9.21 1.63 4.83
C HIS A 142 8.71 0.45 4.00
N LYS A 143 9.36 0.21 2.86
CA LYS A 143 8.96 -0.86 1.93
C LYS A 143 10.14 -1.73 1.59
N LEU A 144 9.97 -3.05 1.68
CA LEU A 144 11.04 -3.97 1.30
C LEU A 144 10.55 -5.21 0.58
N ILE A 145 11.45 -5.80 -0.22
CA ILE A 145 11.24 -7.10 -0.86
C ILE A 145 12.04 -8.13 -0.08
N VAL A 146 11.40 -9.24 0.26
CA VAL A 146 12.01 -10.38 0.92
C VAL A 146 11.91 -11.60 0.03
N MET A 147 13.05 -12.20 -0.27
CA MET A 147 13.11 -13.39 -1.11
C MET A 147 13.19 -14.63 -0.23
N ASN A 148 12.44 -15.66 -0.57
CA ASN A 148 12.54 -16.95 0.08
C ASN A 148 13.79 -17.69 -0.43
N ASN A 149 14.58 -18.20 0.50
CA ASN A 149 15.71 -19.06 0.23
C ASN A 149 15.69 -20.23 1.22
N GLU A 150 15.41 -21.44 0.71
CA GLU A 150 15.35 -22.67 1.52
C GLU A 150 14.40 -22.58 2.74
N ASN A 151 13.25 -21.91 2.58
CA ASN A 151 12.26 -21.64 3.65
C ASN A 151 12.71 -20.63 4.70
N LYS A 152 13.68 -19.78 4.36
CA LYS A 152 14.06 -18.59 5.14
C LYS A 152 13.90 -17.35 4.30
N PHE A 153 13.41 -16.29 4.92
CA PHE A 153 13.26 -15.01 4.25
C PHE A 153 14.55 -14.22 4.34
N VAL A 154 15.16 -13.96 3.19
CA VAL A 154 16.40 -13.20 3.06
C VAL A 154 16.05 -11.77 2.65
N ILE A 155 16.32 -10.83 3.55
CA ILE A 155 16.21 -9.40 3.31
C ILE A 155 17.52 -8.91 2.67
N GLN A 156 17.44 -8.50 1.42
CA GLN A 156 18.56 -7.89 0.70
C GLN A 156 18.52 -6.38 0.90
N SER A 157 19.66 -5.78 1.28
CA SER A 157 19.73 -4.34 1.57
C SER A 157 19.38 -3.46 0.38
N GLU A 158 19.66 -3.92 -0.85
CA GLU A 158 19.30 -3.20 -2.08
C GLU A 158 17.79 -3.06 -2.32
N TYR A 159 16.97 -3.84 -1.61
CA TYR A 159 15.51 -3.75 -1.71
C TYR A 159 14.88 -3.11 -0.47
N LEU A 160 15.68 -2.49 0.41
CA LEU A 160 15.14 -1.60 1.43
C LEU A 160 14.75 -0.27 0.78
N ASP A 161 13.53 0.16 1.02
CA ASP A 161 12.94 1.39 0.48
C ASP A 161 13.05 1.47 -1.05
N PHE A 162 12.71 0.35 -1.70
CA PHE A 162 12.76 0.19 -3.16
C PHE A 162 11.80 1.14 -3.90
N ILE A 163 10.84 1.74 -3.19
CA ILE A 163 10.02 2.88 -3.63
C ILE A 163 10.18 4.03 -2.63
N PRO A 164 9.97 5.29 -3.04
CA PRO A 164 10.05 6.42 -2.11
C PRO A 164 9.08 6.23 -0.94
N ILE A 165 9.56 6.53 0.26
CA ILE A 165 8.83 6.31 1.53
C ILE A 165 7.43 6.96 1.52
N SER A 166 7.26 8.07 0.80
CA SER A 166 5.99 8.79 0.73
C SER A 166 4.85 8.07 0.01
N TYR A 167 5.18 7.08 -0.81
CA TYR A 167 4.20 6.26 -1.50
C TYR A 167 3.80 5.04 -0.68
N ASN A 168 2.51 4.87 -0.41
CA ASN A 168 1.96 3.65 0.19
C ASN A 168 1.57 2.64 -0.89
N ILE A 169 1.64 1.35 -0.56
CA ILE A 169 1.10 0.29 -1.42
C ILE A 169 -0.40 0.18 -1.17
N ASP A 170 -1.17 0.27 -2.25
CA ASP A 170 -2.63 0.07 -2.23
C ASP A 170 -2.98 -1.37 -2.62
N SER A 171 -2.32 -1.88 -3.67
CA SER A 171 -2.59 -3.23 -4.16
C SER A 171 -1.42 -3.80 -4.94
N ILE A 172 -1.39 -5.14 -5.02
CA ILE A 172 -0.40 -5.89 -5.80
C ILE A 172 -1.16 -6.81 -6.76
N LYS A 173 -0.83 -6.69 -8.05
CA LYS A 173 -1.41 -7.50 -9.12
C LYS A 173 -0.34 -8.40 -9.70
N ILE A 174 -0.63 -9.69 -9.73
CA ILE A 174 0.21 -10.71 -10.35
C ILE A 174 -0.51 -11.18 -11.62
N SER A 175 0.13 -11.05 -12.77
CA SER A 175 -0.44 -11.49 -14.06
C SER A 175 0.68 -11.95 -14.97
N ASN A 176 0.55 -13.15 -15.56
CA ASN A 176 1.51 -13.70 -16.53
C ASN A 176 2.97 -13.64 -16.03
N GLN A 177 3.24 -14.01 -14.77
CA GLN A 177 4.59 -13.97 -14.16
C GLN A 177 5.18 -12.55 -13.99
N GLU A 178 4.39 -11.51 -14.23
CA GLU A 178 4.74 -10.13 -13.92
C GLU A 178 4.00 -9.69 -12.65
N THR A 179 4.74 -9.09 -11.72
CA THR A 179 4.17 -8.46 -10.52
C THR A 179 4.16 -6.95 -10.72
N THR A 180 2.96 -6.35 -10.58
CA THR A 180 2.77 -4.90 -10.62
C THR A 180 2.24 -4.42 -9.27
N ILE A 181 2.92 -3.46 -8.67
CA ILE A 181 2.53 -2.80 -7.41
C ILE A 181 1.86 -1.48 -7.77
N TYR A 182 0.69 -1.22 -7.19
CA TYR A 182 -0.02 0.05 -7.29
C TYR A 182 -0.04 0.72 -5.94
N GLY A 183 -0.03 2.05 -5.95
CA GLY A 183 0.03 2.83 -4.73
C GLY A 183 -0.24 4.31 -4.97
N TYR A 184 -0.04 5.10 -3.93
CA TYR A 184 -0.28 6.53 -3.97
C TYR A 184 0.64 7.28 -3.01
N ASP A 185 1.01 8.49 -3.40
CA ASP A 185 1.74 9.44 -2.57
C ASP A 185 0.74 10.12 -1.64
N TYR A 186 0.96 10.04 -0.33
CA TYR A 186 0.06 10.62 0.66
C TYR A 186 0.78 11.68 1.48
N PHE A 187 0.42 12.94 1.24
CA PHE A 187 0.93 14.05 2.02
C PHE A 187 0.15 14.17 3.32
N CYS A 188 0.67 13.55 4.36
CA CYS A 188 -0.02 13.36 5.62
C CYS A 188 -0.33 14.67 6.38
N TYR A 189 0.45 15.73 6.20
CA TYR A 189 0.14 17.05 6.79
C TYR A 189 -1.19 17.62 6.27
N ASP A 190 -1.42 17.60 4.94
CA ASP A 190 -2.66 18.10 4.33
C ASP A 190 -3.72 17.01 4.13
N HIS A 191 -3.45 15.77 4.55
CA HIS A 191 -4.33 14.62 4.36
C HIS A 191 -4.79 14.40 2.91
N LYS A 192 -3.88 14.58 1.94
CA LYS A 192 -4.20 14.54 0.51
C LYS A 192 -3.33 13.58 -0.28
N VAL A 193 -3.92 12.95 -1.28
CA VAL A 193 -3.19 12.21 -2.30
C VAL A 193 -2.56 13.19 -3.28
N THR A 194 -1.25 13.10 -3.46
CA THR A 194 -0.45 14.01 -4.31
C THR A 194 0.04 13.36 -5.58
N GLY A 195 -0.08 12.04 -5.71
CA GLY A 195 0.41 11.27 -6.86
C GLY A 195 0.01 9.80 -6.78
N TYR A 196 0.19 9.10 -7.89
CA TYR A 196 -0.03 7.66 -8.01
C TYR A 196 1.28 6.92 -8.29
N LEU A 197 1.32 5.65 -7.92
CA LEU A 197 2.44 4.76 -8.14
C LEU A 197 2.02 3.57 -8.99
N LYS A 198 2.88 3.20 -9.92
CA LYS A 198 2.84 1.93 -10.64
C LYS A 198 4.26 1.39 -10.78
N VAL A 199 4.56 0.29 -10.12
CA VAL A 199 5.88 -0.35 -10.16
C VAL A 199 5.78 -1.72 -10.79
N HIS A 200 6.58 -1.96 -11.81
CA HIS A 200 6.77 -3.27 -12.40
C HIS A 200 7.98 -3.95 -11.77
N LEU A 201 7.81 -5.14 -11.19
CA LEU A 201 8.92 -5.98 -10.78
C LEU A 201 9.31 -6.90 -11.94
N LYS A 202 10.58 -6.86 -12.35
CA LYS A 202 11.13 -7.69 -13.43
C LYS A 202 12.40 -8.39 -12.99
N HIS A 203 12.69 -9.55 -13.53
CA HIS A 203 13.97 -10.22 -13.27
C HIS A 203 15.11 -9.61 -14.08
N SER A 204 16.22 -9.32 -13.41
CA SER A 204 17.51 -9.23 -14.09
C SER A 204 18.08 -10.64 -14.25
N ASN A 205 18.37 -11.04 -15.49
CA ASN A 205 19.08 -12.28 -15.80
C ASN A 205 20.53 -12.25 -15.33
#